data_AF-A0A839LS16-F1
#
_entry.id   AF-A0A839LS16-F1
#
_cell.length_a   1.000
_cell.length_b   1.000
_cell.length_c   1.000
_cell.angle_alpha   90.00
_cell.angle_beta   90.00
_cell.angle_gamma   90.00
#
_symmetry.space_group_name_H-M   'P 1'
#
loop_
_entity.id
_entity.type
_entity.pdbx_description
1 polymer ?
#
loop_
_entity_poly.entity_id
_entity_poly.type
_entity_poly.pdbx_seq_one_letter_code
_entity_poly.pdbx_strand_id
1 'polypeptide(L)'
;LQWTVRQGLVDPQRVCIAGASYGGYATLMGLIKQPELYRCGINWVGVTDIDLLYSIHWSDQGGEWKGYGMPVLVGDREKDAEQLRATSPLQRAGELKRPLLMAYGAE
;
A
#
# COMPACT_ATOMS: atom_id res chain seq x y z
N LEU A 1 -0.72 6.34 -15.23
CA LEU A 1 -0.67 7.82 -15.14
C LEU A 1 0.14 8.47 -16.26
N GLN A 2 1.45 8.22 -16.37
CA GLN A 2 2.29 8.91 -17.38
C GLN A 2 1.77 8.77 -18.82
N TRP A 3 1.22 7.60 -19.16
CA TRP A 3 0.55 7.39 -20.45
C TRP A 3 -0.64 8.33 -20.65
N THR A 4 -1.59 8.42 -19.69
CA THR A 4 -2.79 9.27 -19.83
C THR A 4 -2.44 10.76 -19.90
N VAL A 5 -1.40 11.20 -19.19
CA VAL A 5 -0.86 12.56 -19.29
C VAL A 5 -0.31 12.83 -20.70
N ARG A 6 0.48 11.91 -21.27
CA ARG A 6 1.01 12.05 -22.64
C ARG A 6 -0.09 12.08 -23.71
N GLN A 7 -1.21 11.40 -23.46
CA GLN A 7 -2.38 11.44 -24.35
C GLN A 7 -3.20 12.73 -24.20
N GLY A 8 -2.85 13.63 -23.28
CA GLY A 8 -3.63 14.84 -22.99
C GLY A 8 -4.96 14.58 -22.28
N LEU A 9 -5.16 13.37 -21.74
CA LEU A 9 -6.42 12.97 -21.10
C LEU A 9 -6.52 13.41 -19.63
N VAL A 10 -5.38 13.72 -19.01
CA VAL A 10 -5.26 14.07 -17.59
C VAL A 10 -4.31 15.24 -17.43
N ASP A 11 -4.72 16.23 -16.63
CA ASP A 11 -3.86 17.29 -16.16
C ASP A 11 -2.90 16.75 -15.10
N PRO A 12 -1.57 16.74 -15.34
CA PRO A 12 -0.61 16.17 -14.40
C PRO A 12 -0.57 16.89 -13.05
N GLN A 13 -1.07 18.13 -12.95
CA GLN A 13 -1.11 18.88 -11.70
C GLN A 13 -2.34 18.57 -10.84
N ARG A 14 -3.32 17.82 -11.38
CA ARG A 14 -4.60 17.53 -10.71
C ARG A 14 -4.86 16.03 -10.61
N VAL A 15 -3.91 15.30 -10.02
CA VAL A 15 -3.98 13.84 -9.89
C VAL A 15 -3.93 13.42 -8.44
N CYS A 16 -4.85 12.55 -8.02
CA CYS A 16 -4.74 11.81 -6.77
C CYS A 16 -4.78 10.30 -7.04
N ILE A 17 -4.18 9.53 -6.15
CA ILE A 17 -4.22 8.06 -6.18
C ILE A 17 -5.14 7.56 -5.07
N ALA A 18 -6.04 6.65 -5.42
CA ALA A 18 -7.01 6.12 -4.47
C ALA A 18 -7.15 4.62 -4.67
N GLY A 19 -7.35 3.90 -3.58
CA GLY A 19 -7.58 2.48 -3.65
C GLY A 19 -7.88 1.85 -2.30
N ALA A 20 -8.36 0.60 -2.37
CA ALA A 20 -8.70 -0.19 -1.21
C ALA A 20 -7.99 -1.53 -1.16
N SER A 21 -7.86 -2.11 0.04
CA SER A 21 -7.11 -3.34 0.25
C SER A 21 -5.68 -3.22 -0.32
N TYR A 22 -5.26 -4.08 -1.26
CA TYR A 22 -4.00 -3.92 -2.00
C TYR A 22 -3.90 -2.56 -2.73
N GLY A 23 -5.00 -2.02 -3.24
CA GLY A 23 -5.04 -0.68 -3.83
C GLY A 23 -4.76 0.43 -2.82
N GLY A 24 -5.10 0.22 -1.54
CA GLY A 24 -4.75 1.14 -0.45
C GLY A 24 -3.26 1.08 -0.14
N TYR A 25 -2.67 -0.13 -0.13
CA TYR A 25 -1.22 -0.31 -0.10
C TYR A 25 -0.52 0.40 -1.27
N ALA A 26 -1.00 0.18 -2.49
CA ALA A 26 -0.45 0.81 -3.70
C ALA A 26 -0.60 2.34 -3.66
N THR A 27 -1.67 2.85 -3.06
CA THR A 27 -1.86 4.29 -2.80
C THR A 27 -0.77 4.83 -1.88
N LEU A 28 -0.56 4.19 -0.73
CA LEU A 28 0.46 4.61 0.24
C LEU A 28 1.86 4.54 -0.37
N MET A 29 2.20 3.42 -1.03
CA MET A 29 3.51 3.27 -1.68
C MET A 29 3.68 4.19 -2.89
N GLY A 30 2.60 4.52 -3.60
CA GLY A 30 2.61 5.53 -4.65
C GLY A 30 2.96 6.92 -4.10
N LEU A 31 2.34 7.32 -3.00
CA LEU A 31 2.66 8.58 -2.32
C LEU A 31 4.09 8.61 -1.75
N ILE A 32 4.56 7.49 -1.19
CA ILE A 32 5.90 7.36 -0.61
C ILE A 32 6.99 7.38 -1.70
N LYS A 33 6.86 6.53 -2.73
CA LYS A 33 7.90 6.36 -3.75
C LYS A 33 7.87 7.45 -4.81
N GLN A 34 6.71 8.05 -5.07
CA GLN A 34 6.50 9.00 -6.18
C GLN A 34 5.65 10.20 -5.74
N PRO A 35 6.04 10.94 -4.68
CA PRO A 35 5.24 12.05 -4.12
C PRO A 35 5.00 13.19 -5.12
N GLU A 36 5.84 13.33 -6.13
CA GLU A 36 5.68 14.37 -7.16
C GLU A 36 4.64 14.03 -8.24
N LEU A 37 4.23 12.77 -8.36
CA LEU A 37 3.21 12.37 -9.33
C LEU A 37 1.77 12.57 -8.82
N TYR A 38 1.59 12.64 -7.51
CA TYR A 38 0.29 12.66 -6.88
C TYR A 38 0.17 13.86 -5.95
N ARG A 39 -0.95 14.59 -6.08
CA ARG A 39 -1.25 15.74 -5.23
C ARG A 39 -1.86 15.33 -3.90
N CYS A 40 -2.55 14.20 -3.87
CA CYS A 40 -3.15 13.59 -2.67
C CYS A 40 -3.33 12.08 -2.84
N GLY A 41 -3.68 11.38 -1.76
CA GLY A 41 -4.16 10.01 -1.87
C GLY A 41 -5.27 9.64 -0.89
N ILE A 42 -6.01 8.59 -1.24
CA ILE A 42 -7.10 8.04 -0.44
C ILE A 42 -6.86 6.54 -0.25
N ASN A 43 -6.53 6.17 0.98
CA ASN A 43 -6.43 4.79 1.41
C ASN A 43 -7.73 4.39 2.10
N TRP A 44 -8.46 3.45 1.51
CA TRP A 44 -9.68 2.87 2.09
C TRP A 44 -9.45 1.41 2.46
N VAL A 45 -9.49 1.03 3.73
CA VAL A 45 -9.27 -0.37 4.18
C VAL A 45 -8.00 -1.03 3.60
N GLY A 46 -6.94 -0.25 3.38
CA GLY A 46 -5.72 -0.74 2.75
C GLY A 46 -4.76 -1.45 3.69
N VAL A 47 -3.91 -2.30 3.11
CA VAL A 47 -2.78 -2.93 3.81
C VAL A 47 -1.75 -1.86 4.14
N THR A 48 -1.56 -1.57 5.43
CA THR A 48 -0.62 -0.57 5.94
C THR A 48 0.65 -1.18 6.50
N ASP A 49 0.58 -2.41 7.00
CA ASP A 49 1.72 -3.14 7.53
C ASP A 49 1.73 -4.56 6.99
N ILE A 50 2.81 -4.90 6.28
CA ILE A 50 2.98 -6.22 5.68
C ILE A 50 3.20 -7.28 6.77
N ASP A 51 3.93 -6.96 7.85
CA ASP A 51 4.25 -7.95 8.88
C ASP A 51 3.01 -8.35 9.69
N LEU A 52 2.08 -7.40 9.87
CA LEU A 52 0.78 -7.66 10.47
C LEU A 52 -0.02 -8.73 9.70
N LEU A 53 0.10 -8.82 8.36
CA LEU A 53 -0.63 -9.83 7.58
C LEU A 53 -0.28 -11.27 7.97
N TYR A 54 0.93 -11.51 8.47
CA TYR A 54 1.38 -12.83 8.91
C TYR A 54 0.91 -13.19 10.33
N SER A 55 0.60 -12.19 11.15
CA SER A 55 0.36 -12.37 12.60
C SER A 55 -1.06 -12.00 13.05
N ILE A 56 -1.80 -11.24 12.26
CA ILE A 56 -3.17 -10.81 12.57
C ILE A 56 -4.06 -12.03 12.77
N HIS A 57 -4.82 -12.08 13.87
CA HIS A 57 -5.72 -13.22 14.15
C HIS A 57 -7.18 -12.90 13.80
N TRP A 58 -7.55 -11.62 13.76
CA TRP A 58 -8.87 -11.13 13.36
C TRP A 58 -8.90 -10.85 11.84
N SER A 59 -8.60 -11.86 11.03
CA SER A 59 -8.67 -11.77 9.57
C SER A 59 -9.41 -12.98 8.99
N ASP A 60 -10.01 -12.79 7.83
CA ASP A 60 -10.51 -13.86 6.96
C ASP A 60 -9.41 -14.79 6.41
N GLN A 61 -8.14 -14.40 6.51
CA GLN A 61 -7.00 -15.23 6.12
C GLN A 61 -6.71 -16.35 7.13
N GLY A 62 -6.86 -17.59 6.68
CA GLY A 62 -6.56 -18.80 7.46
C GLY A 62 -5.07 -18.99 7.78
N GLY A 63 -4.79 -19.79 8.82
CA GLY A 63 -3.42 -20.07 9.27
C GLY A 63 -2.55 -20.75 8.21
N GLU A 64 -3.12 -21.65 7.41
CA GLU A 64 -2.40 -22.31 6.31
C GLU A 64 -1.94 -21.32 5.25
N TRP A 65 -2.80 -20.37 4.87
CA TRP A 65 -2.43 -19.32 3.94
C TRP A 65 -1.29 -18.45 4.48
N LYS A 66 -1.33 -18.09 5.76
CA LYS A 66 -0.25 -17.33 6.42
C LYS A 66 1.06 -18.10 6.49
N GLY A 67 1.00 -19.41 6.72
CA GLY A 67 2.17 -20.28 6.86
C GLY A 67 2.81 -20.69 5.54
N TYR A 68 2.03 -20.87 4.48
CA TYR A 68 2.53 -21.45 3.22
C TYR A 68 2.30 -20.56 1.99
N GLY A 69 1.20 -19.81 1.96
CA GLY A 69 0.85 -18.96 0.81
C GLY A 69 1.53 -17.60 0.84
N MET A 70 1.48 -16.92 1.98
CA MET A 70 2.11 -15.61 2.19
C MET A 70 3.63 -15.64 1.92
N PRO A 71 4.40 -16.65 2.38
CA PRO A 71 5.82 -16.75 2.04
C PRO A 71 6.10 -16.82 0.53
N VAL A 72 5.20 -17.43 -0.25
CA VAL A 72 5.36 -17.57 -1.71
C VAL A 72 4.90 -16.31 -2.45
N LEU A 73 3.78 -15.71 -2.03
CA LEU A 73 3.18 -14.58 -2.75
C LEU A 73 3.79 -13.22 -2.37
N VAL A 74 4.09 -13.04 -1.07
CA VAL A 74 4.50 -11.74 -0.51
C VAL A 74 5.98 -11.74 -0.11
N GLY A 75 6.45 -12.81 0.53
CA GLY A 75 7.84 -13.01 0.91
C GLY A 75 7.99 -13.80 2.21
N ASP A 76 9.11 -14.49 2.38
CA ASP A 76 9.46 -15.19 3.60
C ASP A 76 9.90 -14.17 4.68
N ARG A 77 9.31 -14.26 5.89
CA ARG A 77 9.55 -13.27 6.96
C ARG A 77 10.99 -13.20 7.42
N GLU A 78 11.75 -14.27 7.28
CA GLU A 78 13.16 -14.31 7.68
C GLU A 78 14.06 -14.01 6.49
N LYS A 79 13.84 -14.68 5.36
CA LYS A 79 14.73 -14.57 4.20
C LYS A 79 14.57 -13.26 3.44
N ASP A 80 13.35 -12.72 3.40
CA ASP A 80 13.00 -11.50 2.66
C ASP A 80 12.75 -10.30 3.59
N ALA A 81 13.20 -10.37 4.85
CA ALA A 81 12.92 -9.38 5.89
C ALA A 81 13.25 -7.92 5.48
N GLU A 82 14.33 -7.72 4.72
CA GLU A 82 14.70 -6.40 4.20
C GLU A 82 13.70 -5.89 3.16
N GLN A 83 13.29 -6.75 2.22
CA GLN A 83 12.29 -6.42 1.20
C GLN A 83 10.94 -6.12 1.85
N LEU A 84 10.50 -6.92 2.81
CA LEU A 84 9.24 -6.70 3.54
C LEU A 84 9.28 -5.36 4.29
N ARG A 85 10.41 -5.02 4.93
CA ARG A 85 10.59 -3.71 5.59
C ARG A 85 10.59 -2.55 4.60
N ALA A 86 11.30 -2.69 3.48
CA ALA A 86 11.41 -1.65 2.45
C ALA A 86 10.09 -1.40 1.69
N THR A 87 9.17 -2.36 1.75
CA THR A 87 7.87 -2.29 1.09
C THR A 87 6.70 -2.10 2.04
N SER A 88 6.86 -2.24 3.37
CA SER A 88 5.80 -1.99 4.34
C SER A 88 5.52 -0.49 4.50
N PRO A 89 4.29 0.01 4.21
CA PRO A 89 3.97 1.43 4.34
C PRO A 89 4.18 1.98 5.75
N LEU A 90 3.87 1.19 6.80
CA LEU A 90 4.02 1.60 8.19
C LEU A 90 5.48 1.95 8.52
N GLN A 91 6.42 1.15 8.03
CA GLN A 91 7.86 1.36 8.26
C GLN A 91 8.39 2.61 7.53
N ARG A 92 7.63 3.12 6.55
CA ARG A 92 7.99 4.25 5.69
C ARG A 92 7.05 5.44 5.83
N ALA A 93 6.19 5.43 6.84
CA ALA A 93 5.15 6.45 7.00
C ALA A 93 5.71 7.88 7.11
N GLY A 94 6.91 8.03 7.68
CA GLY A 94 7.60 9.33 7.76
C GLY A 94 8.02 9.94 6.42
N GLU A 95 7.97 9.17 5.33
CA GLU A 95 8.27 9.65 3.98
C GLU A 95 7.07 10.29 3.28
N LEU A 96 5.87 10.22 3.86
CA LEU A 96 4.66 10.80 3.28
C LEU A 96 4.72 12.33 3.29
N LYS A 97 4.70 12.93 2.09
CA LYS A 97 4.77 14.40 1.88
C LYS A 97 3.47 15.02 1.39
N ARG A 98 2.45 14.21 1.13
CA ARG A 98 1.19 14.64 0.48
C ARG A 98 -0.01 14.38 1.39
N PRO A 99 -1.07 15.19 1.27
CA PRO A 99 -2.33 14.93 1.96
C PRO A 99 -2.84 13.51 1.71
N LEU A 100 -3.20 12.82 2.79
CA LEU A 100 -3.68 11.45 2.79
C LEU A 100 -4.99 11.38 3.59
N LEU A 101 -6.04 10.84 2.97
CA LEU A 101 -7.23 10.40 3.68
C LEU A 101 -7.10 8.91 4.00
N MET A 102 -7.36 8.54 5.25
CA MET A 102 -7.51 7.15 5.70
C MET A 102 -8.96 6.89 6.09
N ALA A 103 -9.56 5.87 5.48
CA ALA A 103 -10.94 5.47 5.74
C ALA A 103 -10.99 3.98 6.08
N TYR A 104 -11.55 3.64 7.24
CA TYR A 104 -11.65 2.28 7.75
C TYR A 104 -13.03 2.07 8.39
N GLY A 105 -13.58 0.87 8.26
CA GLY A 105 -14.80 0.47 8.98
C GLY A 105 -14.47 0.14 10.43
N ALA A 106 -15.41 0.47 11.34
CA ALA A 106 -15.29 0.12 12.76
C ALA A 106 -15.85 -1.28 13.03
N GLU A 107 -17.06 -1.57 12.53
CA GLU A 107 -17.79 -2.85 12.52
C GLU A 107 -19.04 -2.73 11.64
#